data_AF-A0A0L0SF43-F1
#
_entry.id   AF-A0A0L0SF43-F1
#
_cell.length_a   1.000
_cell.length_b   1.000
_cell.length_c   1.000
_cell.angle_alpha   90.00
_cell.angle_beta   90.00
_cell.angle_gamma   90.00
#
_symmetry.space_group_name_H-M   'P 1'
#
loop_
_entity.id
_entity.type
_entity.pdbx_description
1 polymer ?
#
loop_
_entity_poly.entity_id
_entity_poly.type
_entity_poly.pdbx_seq_one_letter_code
_entity_poly.pdbx_strand_id
1 'polypeptide(L)'
;MPRRHPARALHHSGSVAAMRTTPSRLILAVAAAAVLLLAAATPTVHASSHHAPAGARMLRTDAVMTSATSVPAYRKQLTSGSTTTSSGAALSIKFACEKVPDATFCRRAEAAVQRAADRITKEFAFRRPVTVDLGMTVPSCNTTSCAAEAAFLGFASPAQSFPVRVLSDNVTYMYPSALLKQTDLDGLDRVNWPRYDILARFNALYNWYFPDGGATATGAGNATSATGGKNTTTTAAAAAAKQKPYDLEGIALHELCHALGFGIDSQMSLPSFDWGLDVMKVPSTPMLMPFADDTPPGQLATEMTDADLASAPLSPTMYRLARPGIWDRLIVANGSPLSEWTKPIQDAFTRITTGAQAASLRAANGRGFNSLAVVEALLKDSAATAAMSALYHVATSGGANIQIHTSRALLPGKTVVDIESSKDPFAPGVSAAHLAARYNATADFLMIAEDAGMPLAQQIAATVAPPSGIGPATRDVLVALGYTPAGTPFRSIKTLAVISQEAFLDGGSTASVGAGAGAGSGAAAAGGAAAGGGAAVAGSGKTGGVAADGSPVDGASANGAESAVHAGRGVTIAVVLVALVPLLAL
;
A
#
# COMPACT_ATOMS: atom_id res chain seq x y z
N MET A 1 -47.44 -14.71 -60.85
CA MET A 1 -47.45 -15.96 -61.62
C MET A 1 -46.28 -16.83 -61.19
N PRO A 2 -46.43 -18.17 -61.17
CA PRO A 2 -46.54 -18.93 -59.92
C PRO A 2 -45.43 -19.99 -59.75
N ARG A 3 -45.28 -20.62 -58.58
CA ARG A 3 -45.75 -22.00 -58.26
C ARG A 3 -45.32 -22.26 -56.78
N ARG A 4 -46.12 -22.58 -55.74
CA ARG A 4 -47.24 -23.54 -55.54
C ARG A 4 -46.90 -24.90 -56.17
N HIS A 5 -46.76 -26.02 -55.47
CA HIS A 5 -47.67 -26.62 -54.47
C HIS A 5 -46.99 -27.77 -53.67
N PRO A 6 -47.68 -28.31 -52.63
CA PRO A 6 -47.19 -29.22 -51.59
C PRO A 6 -47.68 -30.68 -51.76
N ALA A 7 -47.41 -31.51 -50.75
CA ALA A 7 -48.29 -32.52 -50.11
C ALA A 7 -47.62 -33.88 -49.88
N ARG A 8 -47.65 -34.39 -48.64
CA ARG A 8 -48.55 -35.51 -48.26
C ARG A 8 -48.41 -35.87 -46.78
N ALA A 9 -49.57 -36.02 -46.14
CA ALA A 9 -49.79 -36.65 -44.86
C ALA A 9 -49.79 -38.19 -45.00
N LEU A 10 -49.53 -38.90 -43.89
CA LEU A 10 -50.18 -40.18 -43.60
C LEU A 10 -50.14 -40.47 -42.10
N HIS A 11 -51.35 -40.58 -41.54
CA HIS A 11 -51.69 -41.18 -40.25
C HIS A 11 -51.23 -42.63 -40.17
N HIS A 12 -50.81 -43.09 -38.99
CA HIS A 12 -51.33 -44.35 -38.44
C HIS A 12 -51.32 -44.38 -36.91
N SER A 13 -52.47 -44.78 -36.41
CA SER A 13 -52.92 -44.96 -35.03
C SER A 13 -52.53 -46.33 -34.49
N GLY A 14 -52.25 -46.41 -33.19
CA GLY A 14 -52.13 -47.66 -32.45
C GLY A 14 -52.05 -47.40 -30.95
N SER A 15 -53.15 -47.67 -30.23
CA SER A 15 -53.28 -47.61 -28.78
C SER A 15 -53.62 -49.01 -28.28
N VAL A 16 -52.87 -49.58 -27.32
CA VAL A 16 -53.40 -50.52 -26.31
C VAL A 16 -52.60 -50.41 -25.00
N ALA A 17 -53.40 -50.32 -23.93
CA ALA A 17 -53.26 -50.40 -22.48
C ALA A 17 -52.05 -51.08 -21.78
N ALA A 18 -51.57 -50.34 -20.76
CA ALA A 18 -51.41 -50.69 -19.34
C ALA A 18 -50.78 -52.03 -18.89
N MET A 19 -49.67 -51.94 -18.13
CA MET A 19 -49.60 -52.46 -16.74
C MET A 19 -48.43 -51.83 -15.97
N ARG A 20 -48.67 -51.55 -14.68
CA ARG A 20 -47.76 -50.94 -13.69
C ARG A 20 -46.63 -51.89 -13.28
N THR A 21 -45.41 -51.37 -13.18
CA THR A 21 -44.48 -51.62 -12.07
C THR A 21 -43.52 -50.43 -11.91
N THR A 22 -43.46 -49.88 -10.70
CA THR A 22 -42.46 -48.90 -10.23
C THR A 22 -41.08 -49.53 -10.08
N PRO A 23 -40.01 -48.71 -10.20
CA PRO A 23 -39.07 -48.64 -9.09
C PRO A 23 -38.69 -47.20 -8.72
N SER A 24 -39.00 -46.89 -7.47
CA SER A 24 -38.14 -46.29 -6.44
C SER A 24 -36.92 -45.46 -6.86
N ARG A 25 -37.03 -44.16 -6.57
CA ARG A 25 -36.13 -43.38 -5.69
C ARG A 25 -34.79 -44.07 -5.36
N LEU A 26 -33.74 -43.77 -6.14
CA LEU A 26 -32.36 -43.99 -5.70
C LEU A 26 -31.33 -43.10 -6.41
N ILE A 27 -31.61 -41.80 -6.58
CA ILE A 27 -30.57 -40.80 -6.91
C ILE A 27 -30.89 -39.50 -6.18
N LEU A 28 -30.88 -39.55 -4.85
CA LEU A 28 -30.85 -38.36 -4.00
C LEU A 28 -30.30 -38.75 -2.60
N ALA A 29 -29.13 -39.40 -2.56
CA ALA A 29 -28.47 -39.81 -1.32
C ALA A 29 -26.94 -40.01 -1.49
N VAL A 30 -26.26 -39.18 -2.29
CA VAL A 30 -24.78 -39.20 -2.41
C VAL A 30 -24.13 -37.84 -2.12
N ALA A 31 -24.91 -36.77 -1.86
CA ALA A 31 -24.35 -35.44 -1.56
C ALA A 31 -24.35 -35.05 -0.06
N ALA A 32 -24.65 -35.97 0.86
CA ALA A 32 -24.74 -35.67 2.31
C ALA A 32 -23.91 -36.59 3.22
N ALA A 33 -22.95 -37.33 2.68
CA ALA A 33 -22.08 -38.26 3.43
C ALA A 33 -20.58 -38.00 3.22
N ALA A 34 -20.18 -36.76 2.94
CA ALA A 34 -18.78 -36.33 2.84
C ALA A 34 -18.38 -35.26 3.87
N VAL A 35 -19.23 -34.99 4.87
CA VAL A 35 -18.99 -33.96 5.92
C VAL A 35 -18.94 -34.55 7.34
N LEU A 36 -18.96 -35.88 7.53
CA LEU A 36 -19.00 -36.48 8.88
C LEU A 36 -18.03 -37.64 9.11
N LEU A 37 -16.81 -37.58 8.57
CA LEU A 37 -15.77 -38.60 8.83
C LEU A 37 -14.33 -38.02 8.84
N LEU A 38 -14.13 -36.91 9.54
CA LEU A 38 -12.81 -36.50 10.07
C LEU A 38 -12.95 -36.07 11.54
N ALA A 39 -13.24 -37.05 12.40
CA ALA A 39 -13.10 -36.92 13.85
C ALA A 39 -12.64 -38.28 14.39
N ALA A 40 -11.32 -38.51 14.40
CA ALA A 40 -10.56 -39.37 15.32
C ALA A 40 -9.18 -39.69 14.73
N ALA A 41 -8.23 -38.78 14.94
CA ALA A 41 -6.81 -39.14 14.93
C ALA A 41 -6.12 -38.23 15.96
N THR A 42 -6.02 -38.73 17.19
CA THR A 42 -5.20 -38.15 18.25
C THR A 42 -3.74 -38.52 18.02
N PRO A 43 -2.80 -37.57 17.90
CA PRO A 43 -1.41 -37.85 18.22
C PRO A 43 -1.21 -37.67 19.73
N THR A 44 -0.80 -38.74 20.40
CA THR A 44 -0.21 -38.71 21.74
C THR A 44 1.06 -37.85 21.71
N VAL A 45 1.01 -36.63 22.25
CA VAL A 45 2.21 -35.83 22.49
C VAL A 45 2.69 -36.14 23.89
N HIS A 46 3.93 -36.64 23.98
CA HIS A 46 4.64 -36.83 25.23
C HIS A 46 4.79 -35.49 25.96
N ALA A 47 4.31 -35.46 27.20
CA ALA A 47 4.58 -34.39 28.14
C ALA A 47 6.03 -34.48 28.61
N SER A 48 6.86 -33.51 28.22
CA SER A 48 8.08 -33.18 28.96
C SER A 48 7.79 -31.97 29.85
N SER A 49 7.66 -32.28 31.14
CA SER A 49 7.59 -31.33 32.23
C SER A 49 8.92 -30.57 32.39
N HIS A 50 8.89 -29.25 32.27
CA HIS A 50 9.88 -28.39 32.90
C HIS A 50 9.18 -27.44 33.88
N HIS A 51 9.44 -27.71 35.16
CA HIS A 51 9.20 -26.82 36.29
C HIS A 51 10.03 -25.54 36.17
N ALA A 52 9.42 -24.38 36.41
CA ALA A 52 10.05 -23.28 37.14
C ALA A 52 8.97 -22.31 37.69
N PRO A 53 9.23 -21.61 38.81
CA PRO A 53 8.21 -21.32 39.80
C PRO A 53 7.68 -19.88 39.79
N ALA A 54 6.57 -19.74 40.53
CA ALA A 54 5.86 -18.52 40.88
C ALA A 54 6.73 -17.45 41.56
N GLY A 55 6.42 -16.18 41.26
CA GLY A 55 7.00 -15.03 41.95
C GLY A 55 6.55 -13.68 41.39
N ALA A 56 5.24 -13.45 41.27
CA ALA A 56 4.71 -12.13 40.93
C ALA A 56 4.72 -11.23 42.18
N ARG A 57 5.53 -10.16 42.16
CA ARG A 57 5.39 -9.02 43.08
C ARG A 57 4.94 -7.80 42.27
N MET A 58 3.68 -7.47 42.48
CA MET A 58 2.97 -6.32 41.91
C MET A 58 3.54 -5.03 42.53
N LEU A 59 4.08 -4.12 41.72
CA LEU A 59 4.34 -2.74 42.11
C LEU A 59 3.61 -1.80 41.16
N ARG A 60 2.58 -1.18 41.72
CA ARG A 60 1.80 -0.07 41.18
C ARG A 60 2.64 1.19 41.36
N THR A 61 2.88 1.95 40.30
CA THR A 61 3.27 3.36 40.42
C THR A 61 2.59 4.16 39.32
N ASP A 62 1.55 4.89 39.72
CA ASP A 62 1.09 6.09 39.04
C ASP A 62 2.19 7.14 39.17
N ALA A 63 2.69 7.67 38.05
CA ALA A 63 3.58 8.83 38.07
C ALA A 63 3.25 9.77 36.90
N VAL A 64 2.85 10.97 37.31
CA VAL A 64 2.57 12.18 36.56
C VAL A 64 3.76 12.58 35.69
N MET A 65 3.55 12.76 34.38
CA MET A 65 4.51 13.42 33.48
C MET A 65 4.50 14.93 33.74
N THR A 66 5.53 15.45 34.41
CA THR A 66 5.88 16.87 34.36
C THR A 66 7.05 17.08 33.41
N SER A 67 6.79 17.84 32.34
CA SER A 67 7.69 18.82 31.68
C SER A 67 9.20 18.51 31.69
N ALA A 68 9.72 17.96 30.58
CA ALA A 68 11.15 17.93 30.28
C ALA A 68 11.58 19.24 29.59
N THR A 69 12.50 19.96 30.22
CA THR A 69 13.20 21.12 29.69
C THR A 69 14.16 20.70 28.56
N SER A 70 14.05 21.36 27.41
CA SER A 70 14.88 21.13 26.23
C SER A 70 16.34 21.57 26.46
N VAL A 71 17.28 20.66 26.26
CA VAL A 71 18.72 20.97 26.19
C VAL A 71 19.05 21.46 24.76
N PRO A 72 19.92 22.47 24.56
CA PRO A 72 20.17 23.03 23.23
C PRO A 72 20.92 22.04 22.34
N ALA A 73 20.33 21.67 21.21
CA ALA A 73 20.96 20.83 20.20
C ALA A 73 22.12 21.60 19.53
N TYR A 74 23.33 21.04 19.60
CA TYR A 74 24.52 21.54 18.92
C TYR A 74 24.40 21.24 17.41
N ARG A 75 23.68 22.10 16.68
CA ARG A 75 23.52 22.02 15.22
C ARG A 75 24.74 22.65 14.54
N LYS A 76 25.87 21.94 14.48
CA LYS A 76 26.95 22.30 13.56
C LYS A 76 26.54 21.79 12.18
N GLN A 77 25.73 22.60 11.49
CA GLN A 77 25.37 22.42 10.10
C GLN A 77 26.69 22.39 9.32
N LEU A 78 27.09 21.22 8.81
CA LEU A 78 28.14 21.13 7.80
C LEU A 78 27.57 21.84 6.56
N THR A 79 27.82 23.14 6.46
CA THR A 79 27.58 23.97 5.27
C THR A 79 28.56 23.63 4.15
N SER A 80 28.82 22.34 3.93
CA SER A 80 29.45 21.86 2.72
C SER A 80 28.33 21.77 1.68
N GLY A 81 27.87 22.94 1.25
CA GLY A 81 26.76 23.10 0.34
C GLY A 81 27.14 22.64 -1.05
N SER A 82 26.81 21.39 -1.35
CA SER A 82 26.51 20.96 -2.71
C SER A 82 25.05 20.58 -2.76
N THR A 83 24.15 21.56 -2.63
CA THR A 83 22.80 21.42 -3.19
C THR A 83 22.95 21.46 -4.70
N THR A 84 23.39 20.36 -5.29
CA THR A 84 23.44 20.18 -6.74
C THR A 84 22.00 19.93 -7.20
N THR A 85 21.17 20.97 -7.14
CA THR A 85 19.88 20.95 -7.83
C THR A 85 20.19 21.15 -9.29
N SER A 86 20.30 20.05 -10.04
CA SER A 86 20.29 20.10 -11.49
C SER A 86 18.91 20.61 -11.92
N SER A 87 18.80 21.92 -12.15
CA SER A 87 17.58 22.54 -12.65
C SER A 87 17.20 21.86 -13.97
N GLY A 88 16.11 21.09 -13.96
CA GLY A 88 15.61 20.36 -15.13
C GLY A 88 15.67 18.83 -15.02
N ALA A 89 16.18 18.26 -13.93
CA ALA A 89 16.10 16.81 -13.72
C ALA A 89 14.66 16.36 -13.42
N ALA A 90 14.28 15.20 -13.98
CA ALA A 90 12.99 14.56 -13.72
C ALA A 90 12.81 14.17 -12.23
N LEU A 91 13.90 13.74 -11.57
CA LEU A 91 13.99 13.62 -10.11
C LEU A 91 15.04 14.61 -9.60
N SER A 92 14.61 15.52 -8.74
CA SER A 92 15.45 16.54 -8.11
C SER A 92 15.69 16.18 -6.65
N ILE A 93 16.91 15.76 -6.32
CA ILE A 93 17.28 15.28 -4.99
C ILE A 93 17.96 16.38 -4.19
N LYS A 94 17.37 16.73 -3.05
CA LYS A 94 18.06 17.41 -1.96
C LYS A 94 18.71 16.35 -1.08
N PHE A 95 20.02 16.23 -1.20
CA PHE A 95 20.81 15.30 -0.40
C PHE A 95 21.34 15.98 0.87
N ALA A 96 21.23 15.31 2.00
CA ALA A 96 21.83 15.70 3.27
C ALA A 96 22.62 14.53 3.88
N CYS A 97 23.77 14.82 4.47
CA CYS A 97 24.59 13.85 5.18
C CYS A 97 24.77 14.34 6.62
N GLU A 98 23.83 14.00 7.50
CA GLU A 98 23.74 14.59 8.82
C GLU A 98 24.56 13.82 9.84
N LYS A 99 25.43 14.53 10.57
CA LYS A 99 26.28 13.97 11.65
C LYS A 99 27.24 12.88 11.19
N VAL A 100 27.47 12.76 9.87
CA VAL A 100 28.49 11.88 9.29
C VAL A 100 29.76 12.70 9.03
N PRO A 101 30.88 12.41 9.70
CA PRO A 101 32.10 13.22 9.58
C PRO A 101 32.90 12.95 8.29
N ASP A 102 32.69 11.81 7.63
CA ASP A 102 33.42 11.42 6.41
C ASP A 102 32.80 12.04 5.15
N ALA A 103 33.41 13.12 4.67
CA ALA A 103 32.98 13.80 3.44
C ALA A 103 33.14 12.94 2.17
N THR A 104 34.09 11.99 2.14
CA THR A 104 34.26 11.09 0.99
C THR A 104 33.14 10.08 0.93
N PHE A 105 32.77 9.51 2.08
CA PHE A 105 31.55 8.70 2.21
C PHE A 105 30.32 9.46 1.73
N CYS A 106 30.09 10.68 2.21
CA CYS A 106 28.91 11.47 1.84
C CYS A 106 28.84 11.74 0.33
N ARG A 107 29.95 12.08 -0.33
CA ARG A 107 29.98 12.27 -1.79
C ARG A 107 29.65 10.98 -2.56
N ARG A 108 30.15 9.84 -2.09
CA ARG A 108 29.85 8.54 -2.69
C ARG A 108 28.40 8.14 -2.50
N ALA A 109 27.83 8.42 -1.33
CA ALA A 109 26.43 8.21 -1.04
C ALA A 109 25.52 9.06 -1.92
N GLU A 110 25.81 10.36 -2.05
CA GLU A 110 25.11 11.26 -2.96
C GLU A 110 25.16 10.74 -4.41
N ALA A 111 26.36 10.34 -4.87
CA ALA A 111 26.54 9.80 -6.21
C ALA A 111 25.78 8.48 -6.44
N ALA A 112 25.72 7.59 -5.46
CA ALA A 112 24.96 6.34 -5.54
C ALA A 112 23.45 6.60 -5.66
N VAL A 113 22.93 7.50 -4.84
CA VAL A 113 21.54 7.95 -4.87
C VAL A 113 21.20 8.64 -6.19
N GLN A 114 22.10 9.47 -6.72
CA GLN A 114 21.89 10.09 -8.03
C GLN A 114 21.83 9.05 -9.16
N ARG A 115 22.71 8.03 -9.13
CA ARG A 115 22.64 6.93 -10.11
C ARG A 115 21.35 6.11 -10.00
N ALA A 116 20.84 5.90 -8.79
CA ALA A 116 19.53 5.27 -8.59
C ALA A 116 18.40 6.08 -9.25
N ALA A 117 18.37 7.40 -9.05
CA ALA A 117 17.41 8.26 -9.75
C ALA A 117 17.60 8.24 -11.27
N ASP A 118 18.83 8.29 -11.77
CA ASP A 118 19.10 8.21 -13.21
C ASP A 118 18.56 6.90 -13.80
N ARG A 119 18.65 5.78 -13.08
CA ARG A 119 18.05 4.49 -13.51
C ARG A 119 16.54 4.57 -13.62
N ILE A 120 15.86 5.20 -12.65
CA ILE A 120 14.41 5.42 -12.70
C ILE A 120 14.02 6.27 -13.92
N THR A 121 14.75 7.36 -14.18
CA THR A 121 14.46 8.25 -15.33
C THR A 121 14.69 7.61 -16.69
N LYS A 122 15.49 6.54 -16.76
CA LYS A 122 15.66 5.74 -17.99
C LYS A 122 14.44 4.86 -18.28
N GLU A 123 13.68 4.48 -17.25
CA GLU A 123 12.51 3.62 -17.39
C GLU A 123 11.20 4.40 -17.55
N PHE A 124 11.12 5.61 -17.00
CA PHE A 124 9.90 6.41 -16.97
C PHE A 124 10.09 7.83 -17.47
N ALA A 125 9.11 8.32 -18.22
CA ALA A 125 8.98 9.72 -18.61
C ALA A 125 8.22 10.49 -17.53
N PHE A 126 8.86 11.51 -16.95
CA PHE A 126 8.26 12.38 -15.95
C PHE A 126 7.70 13.65 -16.61
N ARG A 127 6.43 13.95 -16.34
CA ARG A 127 5.75 15.15 -16.83
C ARG A 127 6.07 16.38 -16.00
N ARG A 128 6.26 16.16 -14.70
CA ARG A 128 6.59 17.18 -13.72
C ARG A 128 7.74 16.67 -12.86
N PRO A 129 8.72 17.52 -12.52
CA PRO A 129 9.80 17.14 -11.62
C PRO A 129 9.26 16.58 -10.30
N VAL A 130 9.84 15.47 -9.86
CA VAL A 130 9.64 14.88 -8.54
C VAL A 130 10.76 15.36 -7.63
N THR A 131 10.41 15.95 -6.50
CA THR A 131 11.35 16.48 -5.51
C THR A 131 11.55 15.48 -4.38
N VAL A 132 12.81 15.23 -4.01
CA VAL A 132 13.18 14.23 -3.02
C VAL A 132 14.00 14.88 -1.92
N ASP A 133 13.63 14.71 -0.64
CA ASP A 133 14.49 15.05 0.50
C ASP A 133 15.11 13.77 1.06
N LEU A 134 16.39 13.57 0.77
CA LEU A 134 17.11 12.35 1.10
C LEU A 134 18.24 12.63 2.10
N GLY A 135 18.28 11.85 3.18
CA GLY A 135 19.25 12.01 4.25
C GLY A 135 20.03 10.73 4.54
N MET A 136 21.36 10.80 4.57
CA MET A 136 22.19 9.84 5.30
C MET A 136 22.23 10.28 6.76
N THR A 137 21.70 9.46 7.66
CA THR A 137 21.58 9.80 9.08
C THR A 137 22.37 8.84 9.94
N VAL A 138 22.95 9.37 11.02
CA VAL A 138 23.40 8.57 12.15
C VAL A 138 22.27 8.62 13.19
N PRO A 139 21.60 7.49 13.49
CA PRO A 139 20.59 7.43 14.54
C PRO A 139 21.11 8.07 15.84
N SER A 140 20.40 9.05 16.39
CA SER A 140 20.85 9.75 17.60
C SER A 140 20.57 8.90 18.83
N CYS A 141 21.49 8.00 19.16
CA CYS A 141 21.33 7.04 20.24
C CYS A 141 21.73 7.59 21.59
N ASN A 142 20.76 7.79 22.49
CA ASN A 142 21.01 7.94 23.93
C ASN A 142 20.24 6.93 24.81
N THR A 143 19.37 6.08 24.25
CA THR A 143 18.50 5.13 24.98
C THR A 143 18.20 3.82 24.20
N THR A 144 17.44 2.89 24.81
CA THR A 144 17.02 1.57 24.29
C THR A 144 16.20 1.60 23.00
N SER A 145 15.63 2.74 22.60
CA SER A 145 14.86 2.89 21.37
C SER A 145 15.70 2.75 20.09
N CYS A 146 17.03 2.80 20.19
CA CYS A 146 17.91 2.72 19.02
C CYS A 146 17.96 1.38 18.32
N ALA A 147 17.51 0.29 18.95
CA ALA A 147 17.54 -1.02 18.31
C ALA A 147 16.69 -1.06 17.03
N ALA A 148 15.58 -0.31 16.98
CA ALA A 148 14.69 -0.24 15.82
C ALA A 148 15.30 0.61 14.69
N GLU A 149 15.69 1.86 14.96
CA GLU A 149 16.30 2.75 13.93
C GLU A 149 17.62 2.17 13.39
N ALA A 150 18.39 1.50 14.23
CA ALA A 150 19.64 0.86 13.81
C ALA A 150 19.43 -0.40 12.97
N ALA A 151 18.22 -0.96 12.90
CA ALA A 151 17.93 -2.21 12.20
C ALA A 151 17.55 -2.03 10.72
N PHE A 152 17.23 -0.80 10.28
CA PHE A 152 16.87 -0.52 8.89
C PHE A 152 18.05 0.02 8.09
N LEU A 153 18.24 -0.52 6.88
CA LEU A 153 19.23 -0.03 5.90
C LEU A 153 18.86 1.38 5.42
N GLY A 154 17.59 1.54 5.08
CA GLY A 154 16.97 2.80 4.73
C GLY A 154 15.48 2.58 4.50
N PHE A 155 14.79 3.66 4.16
CA PHE A 155 13.41 3.65 3.69
C PHE A 155 13.17 4.87 2.81
N ALA A 156 12.16 4.81 1.95
CA ALA A 156 11.58 5.99 1.35
C ALA A 156 10.06 5.91 1.26
N SER A 157 9.40 7.05 1.45
CA SER A 157 7.95 7.16 1.43
C SER A 157 7.51 8.43 0.69
N PRO A 158 6.27 8.47 0.17
CA PRO A 158 5.68 9.74 -0.25
C PRO A 158 5.56 10.67 0.95
N ALA A 159 5.96 11.92 0.78
CA ALA A 159 5.78 12.94 1.83
C ALA A 159 4.30 13.23 2.12
N GLN A 160 3.45 13.03 1.11
CA GLN A 160 2.00 13.21 1.17
C GLN A 160 1.31 12.36 0.10
N SER A 161 0.07 11.98 0.36
CA SER A 161 -0.82 11.37 -0.64
C SER A 161 -2.13 12.14 -0.76
N PHE A 162 -2.70 12.11 -1.96
CA PHE A 162 -3.89 12.89 -2.32
C PHE A 162 -5.07 12.00 -2.72
N PRO A 163 -6.29 12.34 -2.31
CA PRO A 163 -7.47 11.58 -2.65
C PRO A 163 -7.89 11.78 -4.11
N VAL A 164 -7.94 10.69 -4.86
CA VAL A 164 -8.38 10.64 -6.27
C VAL A 164 -9.48 9.61 -6.41
N ARG A 165 -10.63 10.03 -6.92
CA ARG A 165 -11.77 9.14 -7.17
C ARG A 165 -11.64 8.51 -8.55
N VAL A 166 -11.58 7.19 -8.58
CA VAL A 166 -11.60 6.40 -9.80
C VAL A 166 -13.05 6.19 -10.23
N LEU A 167 -13.36 6.48 -11.50
CA LEU A 167 -14.74 6.53 -11.97
C LEU A 167 -15.34 5.14 -12.23
N SER A 168 -14.50 4.13 -12.53
CA SER A 168 -14.98 2.78 -12.86
C SER A 168 -15.56 2.02 -11.67
N ASP A 169 -15.02 2.25 -10.48
CA ASP A 169 -15.44 1.61 -9.22
C ASP A 169 -16.01 2.61 -8.20
N ASN A 170 -15.95 3.91 -8.52
CA ASN A 170 -16.37 5.02 -7.66
C ASN A 170 -15.66 5.03 -6.29
N VAL A 171 -14.48 4.44 -6.18
CA VAL A 171 -13.67 4.42 -4.96
C VAL A 171 -12.68 5.59 -4.99
N THR A 172 -12.47 6.21 -3.83
CA THR A 172 -11.44 7.24 -3.64
C THR A 172 -10.18 6.59 -3.11
N TYR A 173 -9.13 6.61 -3.92
CA TYR A 173 -7.82 6.06 -3.59
C TYR A 173 -6.83 7.16 -3.22
N MET A 174 -5.87 6.83 -2.36
CA MET A 174 -4.75 7.72 -2.05
C MET A 174 -3.65 7.57 -3.10
N TYR A 175 -3.31 8.67 -3.78
CA TYR A 175 -2.24 8.74 -4.76
C TYR A 175 -1.03 9.43 -4.13
N PRO A 176 0.16 8.80 -4.14
CA PRO A 176 1.41 9.48 -3.80
C PRO A 176 1.57 10.79 -4.57
N SER A 177 2.06 11.84 -3.92
CA SER A 177 2.36 13.14 -4.54
C SER A 177 3.18 12.99 -5.83
N ALA A 178 4.25 12.20 -5.79
CA ALA A 178 5.13 11.90 -6.92
C ALA A 178 4.35 11.32 -8.12
N LEU A 179 3.44 10.39 -7.87
CA LEU A 179 2.60 9.75 -8.89
C LEU A 179 1.53 10.71 -9.43
N LEU A 180 0.82 11.43 -8.55
CA LEU A 180 -0.25 12.35 -8.97
C LEU A 180 0.30 13.43 -9.91
N LYS A 181 1.52 13.93 -9.65
CA LYS A 181 2.24 14.86 -10.53
C LYS A 181 2.47 14.33 -11.95
N GLN A 182 2.47 13.01 -12.15
CA GLN A 182 2.65 12.38 -13.46
C GLN A 182 1.34 12.18 -14.24
N THR A 183 0.22 12.64 -13.70
CA THR A 183 -1.09 12.56 -14.35
C THR A 183 -1.44 13.83 -15.14
N ASP A 184 -2.58 13.79 -15.83
CA ASP A 184 -3.20 14.93 -16.51
C ASP A 184 -4.61 15.25 -15.99
N LEU A 185 -4.89 14.87 -14.74
CA LEU A 185 -6.16 15.16 -14.09
C LEU A 185 -6.40 16.66 -13.97
N ASP A 186 -7.66 17.08 -14.06
CA ASP A 186 -8.05 18.47 -13.87
C ASP A 186 -7.85 18.91 -12.42
N GLY A 187 -7.40 20.15 -12.23
CA GLY A 187 -7.20 20.76 -10.91
C GLY A 187 -5.81 20.53 -10.29
N LEU A 188 -4.86 19.91 -11.00
CA LEU A 188 -3.49 19.73 -10.51
C LEU A 188 -2.77 21.06 -10.14
N ASP A 189 -3.17 22.16 -10.76
CA ASP A 189 -2.74 23.53 -10.48
C ASP A 189 -3.28 24.09 -9.15
N ARG A 190 -4.37 23.50 -8.64
CA ARG A 190 -5.01 23.86 -7.36
C ARG A 190 -4.54 23.00 -6.19
N VAL A 191 -3.77 21.94 -6.45
CA VAL A 191 -3.24 21.08 -5.39
C VAL A 191 -2.15 21.87 -4.65
N ASN A 192 -2.28 21.95 -3.32
CA ASN A 192 -1.21 22.47 -2.47
C ASN A 192 -0.14 21.39 -2.31
N TRP A 193 0.83 21.37 -3.22
CA TRP A 193 1.89 20.38 -3.22
C TRP A 193 2.78 20.49 -1.97
N PRO A 194 3.20 19.36 -1.38
CA PRO A 194 4.20 19.38 -0.32
C PRO A 194 5.52 19.95 -0.85
N ARG A 195 6.39 20.40 0.06
CA ARG A 195 7.71 20.91 -0.31
C ARG A 195 8.54 19.85 -1.02
N TYR A 196 8.45 18.61 -0.55
CA TYR A 196 9.04 17.45 -1.22
C TYR A 196 7.97 16.43 -1.56
N ASP A 197 8.15 15.70 -2.66
CA ASP A 197 7.26 14.61 -3.02
C ASP A 197 7.62 13.32 -2.28
N ILE A 198 8.91 13.11 -2.06
CA ILE A 198 9.47 11.90 -1.46
C ILE A 198 10.38 12.29 -0.29
N LEU A 199 10.27 11.55 0.81
CA LEU A 199 11.22 11.59 1.92
C LEU A 199 11.94 10.25 1.99
N ALA A 200 13.25 10.27 2.15
CA ALA A 200 14.05 9.05 2.18
C ALA A 200 15.19 9.14 3.20
N ARG A 201 15.35 8.14 4.06
CA ARG A 201 16.42 8.13 5.08
C ARG A 201 17.19 6.83 4.99
N PHE A 202 18.51 6.93 5.04
CA PHE A 202 19.41 5.79 4.98
C PHE A 202 20.38 5.84 6.16
N ASN A 203 20.61 4.68 6.75
CA ASN A 203 21.43 4.59 7.95
C ASN A 203 22.92 4.58 7.59
N ALA A 204 23.62 5.65 7.98
CA ALA A 204 25.04 5.85 7.69
C ALA A 204 25.97 4.92 8.47
N LEU A 205 25.45 4.17 9.45
CA LEU A 205 26.24 3.21 10.25
C LEU A 205 26.46 1.87 9.54
N TYR A 206 25.72 1.57 8.46
CA TYR A 206 25.90 0.34 7.71
C TYR A 206 27.15 0.35 6.83
N ASN A 207 27.66 -0.85 6.57
CA ASN A 207 28.77 -1.07 5.66
C ASN A 207 28.26 -0.95 4.21
N TRP A 208 28.49 0.18 3.57
CA TRP A 208 28.02 0.45 2.21
C TRP A 208 29.10 0.16 1.16
N TYR A 209 28.69 -0.51 0.08
CA TYR A 209 29.47 -0.71 -1.14
C TYR A 209 29.26 0.46 -2.10
N PHE A 210 30.37 0.97 -2.66
CA PHE A 210 30.38 1.98 -3.71
C PHE A 210 31.22 1.50 -4.91
N PRO A 211 30.73 1.60 -6.16
CA PRO A 211 31.45 1.12 -7.34
C PRO A 211 32.84 1.74 -7.56
N ASP A 212 33.03 3.00 -7.20
CA ASP A 212 34.25 3.80 -7.43
C ASP A 212 35.32 3.64 -6.35
N GLY A 213 35.06 2.86 -5.29
CA GLY A 213 35.93 2.80 -4.12
C GLY A 213 35.98 1.48 -3.37
N GLY A 214 35.22 0.47 -3.80
CA GLY A 214 34.99 -0.74 -3.02
C GLY A 214 34.13 -0.47 -1.78
N ALA A 215 34.05 -1.46 -0.89
CA ALA A 215 33.41 -1.27 0.41
C ALA A 215 34.22 -0.27 1.24
N THR A 216 33.63 0.85 1.64
CA THR A 216 34.24 1.71 2.65
C THR A 216 33.87 1.16 4.01
N ALA A 217 34.86 0.85 4.85
CA ALA A 217 34.63 0.74 6.28
C ALA A 217 33.82 1.98 6.71
N THR A 218 32.72 1.74 7.42
CA THR A 218 31.70 2.71 7.80
C THR A 218 32.27 4.10 8.09
N GLY A 219 31.54 5.18 7.79
CA GLY A 219 31.89 6.51 8.32
C GLY A 219 32.00 6.55 9.86
N ALA A 220 31.52 5.49 10.53
CA ALA A 220 31.66 5.23 11.96
C ALA A 220 33.00 4.59 12.38
N GLY A 221 33.84 4.11 11.46
CA GLY A 221 35.17 3.53 11.76
C GLY A 221 36.14 4.52 12.42
N ASN A 222 35.86 5.82 12.32
CA ASN A 222 36.57 6.88 13.04
C ASN A 222 35.74 7.53 14.16
N ALA A 223 34.59 6.95 14.52
CA ALA A 223 33.92 7.24 15.79
C ALA A 223 34.64 6.52 16.94
N THR A 224 35.98 6.55 16.95
CA THR A 224 36.79 6.26 18.11
C THR A 224 36.59 7.39 19.10
N SER A 225 35.55 7.22 19.94
CA SER A 225 35.45 7.72 21.30
C SER A 225 36.34 8.94 21.61
N ALA A 226 35.87 10.14 21.23
CA ALA A 226 36.47 11.40 21.68
C ALA A 226 36.23 11.68 23.18
N THR A 227 35.61 10.75 23.89
CA THR A 227 35.38 10.82 25.34
C THR A 227 35.82 9.50 25.94
N GLY A 228 36.98 9.47 26.62
CA GLY A 228 37.58 8.30 27.28
C GLY A 228 36.75 7.64 28.41
N GLY A 229 35.42 7.70 28.34
CA GLY A 229 34.51 6.91 29.14
C GLY A 229 34.34 5.52 28.54
N LYS A 230 34.61 4.49 29.36
CA LYS A 230 34.31 3.08 29.10
C LYS A 230 32.79 2.84 29.02
N ASN A 231 32.11 3.37 28.01
CA ASN A 231 30.69 3.15 27.80
C ASN A 231 30.41 2.34 26.52
N THR A 232 29.41 1.48 26.67
CA THR A 232 29.01 0.30 25.90
C THR A 232 28.54 0.53 24.46
N THR A 233 28.77 1.70 23.87
CA THR A 233 28.37 2.02 22.48
C THR A 233 29.24 1.36 21.41
N THR A 234 30.31 0.66 21.80
CA THR A 234 31.24 -0.03 20.89
C THR A 234 30.68 -1.29 20.24
N THR A 235 29.58 -1.86 20.72
CA THR A 235 29.06 -3.15 20.22
C THR A 235 28.26 -3.03 18.92
N ALA A 236 27.43 -2.00 18.74
CA ALA A 236 26.59 -1.88 17.54
C ALA A 236 27.40 -1.52 16.28
N ALA A 237 28.30 -0.53 16.38
CA ALA A 237 29.18 -0.16 15.26
C ALA A 237 30.18 -1.28 14.91
N ALA A 238 30.69 -2.01 15.92
CA ALA A 238 31.54 -3.18 15.68
C ALA A 238 30.76 -4.38 15.10
N ALA A 239 29.46 -4.50 15.38
CA ALA A 239 28.59 -5.50 14.74
C ALA A 239 28.32 -5.14 13.28
N ALA A 240 28.04 -3.87 12.97
CA ALA A 240 27.87 -3.38 11.59
C ALA A 240 29.13 -3.56 10.74
N ALA A 241 30.32 -3.36 11.32
CA ALA A 241 31.60 -3.59 10.62
C ALA A 241 31.88 -5.05 10.25
N LYS A 242 31.16 -6.02 10.84
CA LYS A 242 31.24 -7.45 10.48
C LYS A 242 30.23 -7.86 9.42
N GLN A 243 29.32 -6.97 9.03
CA GLN A 243 28.30 -7.27 8.03
C GLN A 243 28.90 -7.23 6.62
N LYS A 244 28.38 -8.10 5.75
CA LYS A 244 28.59 -8.00 4.31
C LYS A 244 28.26 -6.57 3.85
N PRO A 245 29.02 -5.99 2.91
CA PRO A 245 28.69 -4.66 2.42
C PRO A 245 27.39 -4.70 1.61
N TYR A 246 26.52 -3.71 1.83
CA TYR A 246 25.26 -3.52 1.10
C TYR A 246 25.46 -2.51 -0.03
N ASP A 247 24.90 -2.77 -1.21
CA ASP A 247 24.99 -1.82 -2.33
C ASP A 247 24.00 -0.65 -2.13
N LEU A 248 24.50 0.55 -1.81
CA LEU A 248 23.63 1.69 -1.55
C LEU A 248 22.83 2.13 -2.78
N GLU A 249 23.36 1.97 -3.99
CA GLU A 249 22.64 2.31 -5.22
C GLU A 249 21.47 1.35 -5.44
N GLY A 250 21.66 0.06 -5.19
CA GLY A 250 20.60 -0.95 -5.23
C GLY A 250 19.51 -0.70 -4.19
N ILE A 251 19.90 -0.46 -2.94
CA ILE A 251 18.94 -0.16 -1.86
C ILE A 251 18.22 1.17 -2.12
N ALA A 252 18.92 2.23 -2.53
CA ALA A 252 18.26 3.49 -2.87
C ALA A 252 17.30 3.36 -4.05
N LEU A 253 17.64 2.56 -5.07
CA LEU A 253 16.74 2.28 -6.19
C LEU A 253 15.48 1.56 -5.74
N HIS A 254 15.62 0.55 -4.87
CA HIS A 254 14.50 -0.17 -4.26
C HIS A 254 13.59 0.75 -3.46
N GLU A 255 14.15 1.52 -2.52
CA GLU A 255 13.36 2.41 -1.67
C GLU A 255 12.66 3.51 -2.48
N LEU A 256 13.33 4.10 -3.46
CA LEU A 256 12.70 5.11 -4.32
C LEU A 256 11.53 4.54 -5.13
N CYS A 257 11.57 3.27 -5.54
CA CYS A 257 10.41 2.61 -6.14
C CYS A 257 9.22 2.53 -5.17
N HIS A 258 9.47 2.28 -3.88
CA HIS A 258 8.42 2.37 -2.86
C HIS A 258 7.80 3.76 -2.82
N ALA A 259 8.62 4.80 -2.70
CA ALA A 259 8.12 6.18 -2.65
C ALA A 259 7.40 6.65 -3.92
N LEU A 260 7.65 6.02 -5.07
CA LEU A 260 6.90 6.24 -6.31
C LEU A 260 5.51 5.59 -6.29
N GLY A 261 5.23 4.69 -5.35
CA GLY A 261 3.92 4.06 -5.16
C GLY A 261 3.92 2.54 -5.12
N PHE A 262 5.07 1.89 -5.34
CA PHE A 262 5.15 0.43 -5.28
C PHE A 262 5.05 -0.03 -3.82
N GLY A 263 4.20 -1.01 -3.51
CA GLY A 263 4.17 -1.59 -2.17
C GLY A 263 3.69 -0.66 -1.05
N ILE A 264 3.10 0.50 -1.37
CA ILE A 264 2.47 1.38 -0.36
C ILE A 264 1.10 0.80 -0.01
N ASP A 265 1.12 -0.26 0.77
CA ASP A 265 -0.08 -0.89 1.31
C ASP A 265 -0.60 -0.09 2.50
N SER A 266 -1.88 0.27 2.45
CA SER A 266 -2.57 0.97 3.53
C SER A 266 -3.60 0.08 4.27
N GLN A 267 -3.73 -1.17 3.83
CA GLN A 267 -4.83 -2.07 4.14
C GLN A 267 -4.39 -3.31 4.94
N MET A 268 -3.09 -3.64 5.01
CA MET A 268 -2.57 -4.76 5.82
C MET A 268 -1.46 -4.35 6.80
N SER A 269 -1.85 -3.70 7.90
CA SER A 269 -0.95 -3.34 9.02
C SER A 269 -1.09 -4.31 10.21
N LEU A 270 0.00 -4.51 10.96
CA LEU A 270 -0.08 -5.15 12.27
C LEU A 270 -0.50 -4.11 13.31
N PRO A 271 -1.56 -4.38 14.10
CA PRO A 271 -1.96 -3.48 15.18
C PRO A 271 -0.83 -3.23 16.20
N SER A 272 0.05 -4.21 16.42
CA SER A 272 1.11 -4.14 17.44
C SER A 272 2.34 -3.33 17.02
N PHE A 273 2.74 -3.40 15.75
CA PHE A 273 3.96 -2.77 15.27
C PHE A 273 3.75 -1.26 15.13
N ASP A 274 2.59 -0.89 14.61
CA ASP A 274 2.32 0.52 14.38
C ASP A 274 1.80 1.17 15.66
N TRP A 275 0.90 0.58 16.47
CA TRP A 275 0.04 1.35 17.38
C TRP A 275 0.64 1.78 18.73
N GLY A 276 1.93 1.56 18.94
CA GLY A 276 2.60 1.84 20.22
C GLY A 276 1.89 1.15 21.40
N LEU A 277 1.04 0.16 21.11
CA LEU A 277 0.40 -0.65 22.11
C LEU A 277 1.51 -1.48 22.74
N ASP A 278 1.52 -1.51 24.06
CA ASP A 278 2.36 -2.43 24.82
C ASP A 278 1.99 -3.85 24.34
N VAL A 279 2.73 -4.34 23.33
CA VAL A 279 2.48 -5.55 22.53
C VAL A 279 2.39 -6.79 23.41
N MET A 280 2.81 -6.65 24.67
CA MET A 280 2.71 -7.62 25.74
C MET A 280 1.28 -7.83 26.28
N LYS A 281 0.30 -6.99 25.92
CA LYS A 281 -1.07 -7.05 26.50
C LYS A 281 -2.18 -7.35 25.51
N VAL A 282 -2.01 -7.03 24.22
CA VAL A 282 -2.88 -7.61 23.19
C VAL A 282 -2.29 -9.00 22.94
N PRO A 283 -3.05 -10.11 23.11
CA PRO A 283 -2.54 -11.43 22.77
C PRO A 283 -1.94 -11.35 21.37
N SER A 284 -0.82 -12.02 21.13
CA SER A 284 -0.06 -12.10 19.86
C SER A 284 -0.91 -12.69 18.72
N THR A 285 -2.05 -12.07 18.47
CA THR A 285 -3.11 -12.66 17.69
C THR A 285 -2.80 -12.32 16.25
N PRO A 286 -2.61 -13.34 15.40
CA PRO A 286 -2.30 -13.15 13.99
C PRO A 286 -3.46 -12.43 13.29
N MET A 287 -3.40 -11.09 13.25
CA MET A 287 -4.45 -10.23 12.70
C MET A 287 -3.83 -9.08 11.91
N LEU A 288 -4.42 -8.78 10.75
CA LEU A 288 -4.10 -7.60 9.94
C LEU A 288 -5.32 -6.72 9.78
N MET A 289 -5.10 -5.41 9.75
CA MET A 289 -6.15 -4.43 9.51
C MET A 289 -5.62 -3.20 8.77
N PRO A 290 -6.50 -2.39 8.14
CA PRO A 290 -6.07 -1.11 7.59
C PRO A 290 -5.44 -0.20 8.65
N PHE A 291 -4.51 0.65 8.23
CA PHE A 291 -3.87 1.62 9.13
C PHE A 291 -4.91 2.54 9.78
N ALA A 292 -4.60 3.07 10.95
CA ALA A 292 -5.34 4.21 11.49
C ALA A 292 -4.97 5.48 10.72
N ASP A 293 -5.97 6.28 10.35
CA ASP A 293 -5.77 7.62 9.79
C ASP A 293 -6.10 8.65 10.89
N ASP A 294 -5.08 9.39 11.29
CA ASP A 294 -5.14 10.44 12.28
C ASP A 294 -5.40 11.83 11.68
N THR A 295 -5.62 11.91 10.37
CA THR A 295 -6.02 13.13 9.68
C THR A 295 -7.51 13.39 9.89
N PRO A 296 -7.90 14.58 10.40
CA PRO A 296 -9.30 14.95 10.51
C PRO A 296 -10.02 14.91 9.15
N PRO A 297 -11.32 14.54 9.09
CA PRO A 297 -12.09 14.62 7.85
C PRO A 297 -12.09 16.04 7.26
N GLY A 298 -11.90 16.14 5.95
CA GLY A 298 -11.78 17.42 5.25
C GLY A 298 -10.43 18.11 5.45
N GLN A 299 -9.42 17.42 6.00
CA GLN A 299 -8.04 17.86 5.99
C GLN A 299 -7.21 16.87 5.20
N LEU A 300 -6.14 17.38 4.59
CA LEU A 300 -5.07 16.54 4.08
C LEU A 300 -4.10 16.25 5.21
N ALA A 301 -3.51 15.06 5.18
CA ALA A 301 -2.42 14.73 6.08
C ALA A 301 -1.34 15.81 5.95
N THR A 302 -0.80 16.26 7.07
CA THR A 302 0.32 17.21 7.05
C THR A 302 1.49 16.59 6.30
N GLU A 303 2.27 17.44 5.63
CA GLU A 303 3.53 16.99 5.06
C GLU A 303 4.37 16.33 6.16
N MET A 304 4.78 15.09 5.90
CA MET A 304 5.62 14.35 6.83
C MET A 304 6.95 15.09 7.02
N THR A 305 7.42 15.19 8.26
CA THR A 305 8.68 15.87 8.60
C THR A 305 9.74 14.87 9.04
N ASP A 306 10.99 15.34 9.15
CA ASP A 306 12.10 14.54 9.72
C ASP A 306 11.81 14.05 11.13
N ALA A 307 11.05 14.85 11.90
CA ALA A 307 10.65 14.48 13.25
C ALA A 307 9.65 13.34 13.21
N ASP A 308 8.66 13.39 12.32
CA ASP A 308 7.61 12.35 12.19
C ASP A 308 8.22 11.00 11.80
N LEU A 309 9.27 11.02 10.97
CA LEU A 309 10.03 9.82 10.60
C LEU A 309 10.84 9.21 11.75
N ALA A 310 11.32 10.03 12.68
CA ALA A 310 12.11 9.59 13.83
C ALA A 310 11.25 9.25 15.06
N SER A 311 10.08 9.89 15.18
CA SER A 311 9.16 9.68 16.28
C SER A 311 7.89 9.03 15.76
N ALA A 312 7.95 7.74 15.49
CA ALA A 312 6.77 6.96 15.15
C ALA A 312 5.99 6.39 16.37
N PRO A 313 5.74 7.08 17.53
CA PRO A 313 4.54 6.72 18.26
C PRO A 313 3.34 7.22 17.45
N LEU A 314 2.38 6.33 17.16
CA LEU A 314 1.14 6.79 16.52
C LEU A 314 0.47 7.88 17.33
N SER A 315 -0.30 8.67 16.60
CA SER A 315 -1.34 9.48 17.23
C SER A 315 -2.25 8.59 18.09
N PRO A 316 -2.45 8.92 19.37
CA PRO A 316 -3.46 8.26 20.21
C PRO A 316 -4.89 8.55 19.73
N THR A 317 -5.03 9.42 18.72
CA THR A 317 -6.28 9.82 18.10
C THR A 317 -6.33 9.35 16.65
N MET A 318 -7.37 8.61 16.28
CA MET A 318 -7.70 8.31 14.89
C MET A 318 -9.07 8.88 14.53
N TYR A 319 -9.29 9.19 13.27
CA TYR A 319 -10.60 9.66 12.78
C TYR A 319 -11.30 8.61 11.94
N ARG A 320 -10.53 7.78 11.23
CA ARG A 320 -11.01 6.70 10.37
C ARG A 320 -9.94 5.63 10.20
N LEU A 321 -10.31 4.52 9.57
CA LEU A 321 -9.34 3.63 8.96
C LEU A 321 -8.82 4.25 7.66
N ALA A 322 -7.55 4.01 7.34
CA ALA A 322 -6.89 4.51 6.16
C ALA A 322 -7.68 4.11 4.89
N ARG A 323 -7.81 5.08 3.98
CA ARG A 323 -8.36 4.84 2.66
C ARG A 323 -7.39 3.98 1.86
N PRO A 324 -7.89 3.11 0.96
CA PRO A 324 -7.00 2.33 0.10
C PRO A 324 -6.11 3.26 -0.72
N GLY A 325 -4.83 2.95 -0.80
CA GLY A 325 -3.92 3.50 -1.78
C GLY A 325 -4.25 3.01 -3.18
N ILE A 326 -3.78 3.71 -4.20
CA ILE A 326 -3.93 3.24 -5.59
C ILE A 326 -3.21 1.90 -5.82
N TRP A 327 -2.18 1.59 -5.02
CA TRP A 327 -1.57 0.27 -4.93
C TRP A 327 -2.58 -0.84 -4.59
N ASP A 328 -3.37 -0.64 -3.54
CA ASP A 328 -4.32 -1.63 -3.00
C ASP A 328 -5.37 -2.05 -4.04
N ARG A 329 -5.66 -1.18 -5.01
CA ARG A 329 -6.56 -1.48 -6.13
C ARG A 329 -6.06 -2.62 -7.01
N LEU A 330 -4.75 -2.79 -7.12
CA LEU A 330 -4.11 -3.82 -7.92
C LEU A 330 -4.01 -5.15 -7.17
N ILE A 331 -4.20 -5.17 -5.85
CA ILE A 331 -3.98 -6.35 -5.02
C ILE A 331 -5.19 -7.27 -5.06
N VAL A 332 -4.92 -8.53 -5.38
CA VAL A 332 -5.87 -9.63 -5.37
C VAL A 332 -5.37 -10.67 -4.38
N ALA A 333 -6.19 -10.99 -3.40
CA ALA A 333 -5.93 -11.99 -2.39
C ALA A 333 -6.91 -13.16 -2.59
N ASN A 334 -6.36 -14.33 -2.93
CA ASN A 334 -7.13 -15.55 -3.20
C ASN A 334 -8.26 -15.36 -4.24
N GLY A 335 -7.95 -14.65 -5.33
CA GLY A 335 -8.88 -14.36 -6.42
C GLY A 335 -9.85 -13.19 -6.19
N SER A 336 -9.90 -12.64 -4.98
CA SER A 336 -10.76 -11.50 -4.64
C SER A 336 -9.95 -10.21 -4.46
N PRO A 337 -10.48 -9.04 -4.86
CA PRO A 337 -9.84 -7.75 -4.59
C PRO A 337 -9.59 -7.54 -3.09
N LEU A 338 -8.47 -6.92 -2.72
CA LEU A 338 -8.16 -6.64 -1.31
C LEU A 338 -9.26 -5.84 -0.59
N SER A 339 -9.98 -4.97 -1.31
CA SER A 339 -11.11 -4.21 -0.76
C SER A 339 -12.27 -5.07 -0.25
N GLU A 340 -12.48 -6.27 -0.82
CA GLU A 340 -13.51 -7.20 -0.33
C GLU A 340 -13.11 -7.82 1.01
N TRP A 341 -11.82 -8.00 1.24
CA TRP A 341 -11.28 -8.53 2.50
C TRP A 341 -11.35 -7.49 3.62
N THR A 342 -11.14 -6.20 3.32
CA THR A 342 -11.17 -5.14 4.34
C THR A 342 -12.56 -4.57 4.58
N LYS A 343 -13.53 -4.83 3.70
CA LYS A 343 -14.90 -4.33 3.83
C LYS A 343 -15.56 -4.66 5.18
N PRO A 344 -15.51 -5.90 5.71
CA PRO A 344 -16.11 -6.20 7.01
C PRO A 344 -15.50 -5.38 8.16
N ILE A 345 -14.19 -5.08 8.07
CA ILE A 345 -13.47 -4.26 9.06
C ILE A 345 -13.95 -2.80 8.99
N GLN A 346 -14.08 -2.25 7.77
CA GLN A 346 -14.59 -0.89 7.53
C GLN A 346 -16.05 -0.72 7.96
N ASP A 347 -16.90 -1.70 7.67
CA ASP A 347 -18.30 -1.70 8.08
C ASP A 347 -18.43 -1.75 9.61
N ALA A 348 -17.56 -2.54 10.28
CA ALA A 348 -17.49 -2.61 11.73
C ALA A 348 -17.01 -1.29 12.36
N PHE A 349 -15.93 -0.72 11.83
CA PHE A 349 -15.44 0.59 12.26
C PHE A 349 -16.56 1.64 12.19
N THR A 350 -17.26 1.72 11.06
CA THR A 350 -18.36 2.68 10.87
C THR A 350 -19.47 2.47 11.89
N ARG A 351 -19.93 1.23 12.08
CA ARG A 351 -21.00 0.91 13.05
C ARG A 351 -20.59 1.26 14.50
N ILE A 352 -19.35 0.98 14.87
CA ILE A 352 -18.82 1.23 16.21
C ILE A 352 -18.70 2.76 16.46
N THR A 353 -18.19 3.50 15.48
CA THR A 353 -17.91 4.94 15.61
C THR A 353 -19.12 5.85 15.38
N THR A 354 -20.22 5.30 14.86
CA THR A 354 -21.51 6.02 14.69
C THR A 354 -22.62 5.49 15.60
N GLY A 355 -22.44 4.33 16.22
CA GLY A 355 -23.43 3.69 17.08
C GLY A 355 -23.38 4.12 18.55
N ALA A 356 -24.06 3.37 19.41
CA ALA A 356 -24.20 3.66 20.84
C ALA A 356 -22.87 3.72 21.61
N GLN A 357 -21.82 3.05 21.11
CA GLN A 357 -20.51 3.00 21.75
C GLN A 357 -19.64 4.22 21.42
N ALA A 358 -19.97 5.00 20.38
CA ALA A 358 -19.12 6.07 19.85
C ALA A 358 -18.68 7.09 20.90
N ALA A 359 -19.57 7.43 21.84
CA ALA A 359 -19.25 8.38 22.92
C ALA A 359 -18.14 7.86 23.85
N SER A 360 -18.13 6.56 24.14
CA SER A 360 -17.11 5.92 25.01
C SER A 360 -15.75 5.77 24.33
N LEU A 361 -15.71 5.89 23.00
CA LEU A 361 -14.50 5.71 22.18
C LEU A 361 -13.82 7.04 21.84
N ARG A 362 -14.37 8.18 22.26
CA ARG A 362 -13.78 9.49 21.96
C ARG A 362 -12.40 9.63 22.61
N ALA A 363 -11.45 10.22 21.88
CA ALA A 363 -10.16 10.56 22.45
C ALA A 363 -10.32 11.68 23.50
N ALA A 364 -9.38 11.75 24.44
CA ALA A 364 -9.42 12.69 25.56
C ALA A 364 -9.45 14.17 25.13
N ASN A 365 -8.93 14.49 23.94
CA ASN A 365 -8.97 15.82 23.34
C ASN A 365 -10.37 16.19 22.77
N GLY A 366 -11.35 15.29 22.85
CA GLY A 366 -12.70 15.48 22.28
C GLY A 366 -12.75 15.43 20.75
N ARG A 367 -11.64 15.15 20.08
CA ARG A 367 -11.52 15.06 18.62
C ARG A 367 -11.24 13.61 18.22
N GLY A 368 -11.83 13.16 17.11
CA GLY A 368 -11.63 11.78 16.65
C GLY A 368 -12.03 10.72 17.68
N PHE A 369 -11.28 9.62 17.70
CA PHE A 369 -11.48 8.43 18.54
C PHE A 369 -10.14 7.99 19.13
N ASN A 370 -10.17 7.43 20.34
CA ASN A 370 -9.01 6.78 20.93
C ASN A 370 -8.69 5.51 20.13
N SER A 371 -7.51 5.47 19.50
CA SER A 371 -7.14 4.38 18.58
C SER A 371 -7.21 3.01 19.28
N LEU A 372 -6.63 2.87 20.48
CA LEU A 372 -6.68 1.63 21.26
C LEU A 372 -8.12 1.17 21.52
N ALA A 373 -8.98 2.06 22.01
CA ALA A 373 -10.37 1.71 22.31
C ALA A 373 -11.15 1.25 21.06
N VAL A 374 -10.86 1.85 19.90
CA VAL A 374 -11.44 1.41 18.62
C VAL A 374 -10.96 0.01 18.26
N VAL A 375 -9.67 -0.30 18.37
CA VAL A 375 -9.16 -1.65 18.10
C VAL A 375 -9.75 -2.67 19.06
N GLU A 376 -9.83 -2.38 20.36
CA GLU A 376 -10.49 -3.27 21.31
C GLU A 376 -11.97 -3.51 20.95
N ALA A 377 -12.66 -2.51 20.42
CA ALA A 377 -14.04 -2.66 19.95
C ALA A 377 -14.11 -3.49 18.66
N LEU A 378 -13.19 -3.30 17.71
CA LEU A 378 -13.09 -4.12 16.50
C LEU A 378 -12.81 -5.58 16.83
N LEU A 379 -11.91 -5.85 17.78
CA LEU A 379 -11.57 -7.21 18.23
C LEU A 379 -12.77 -7.94 18.87
N LYS A 380 -13.72 -7.20 19.44
CA LYS A 380 -14.98 -7.75 19.98
C LYS A 380 -16.04 -7.97 18.90
N ASP A 381 -15.85 -7.39 17.72
CA ASP A 381 -16.76 -7.56 16.59
C ASP A 381 -16.41 -8.83 15.80
N SER A 382 -17.32 -9.81 15.78
CA SER A 382 -17.03 -11.11 15.19
C SER A 382 -16.73 -11.06 13.69
N ALA A 383 -17.38 -10.17 12.93
CA ALA A 383 -17.16 -10.01 11.50
C ALA A 383 -15.80 -9.35 11.22
N ALA A 384 -15.44 -8.29 11.96
CA ALA A 384 -14.13 -7.67 11.84
C ALA A 384 -13.01 -8.64 12.24
N THR A 385 -13.13 -9.30 13.38
CA THR A 385 -12.11 -10.26 13.87
C THR A 385 -11.90 -11.43 12.91
N ALA A 386 -12.98 -11.98 12.34
CA ALA A 386 -12.86 -13.03 11.33
C ALA A 386 -12.12 -12.52 10.08
N ALA A 387 -12.44 -11.32 9.59
CA ALA A 387 -11.78 -10.73 8.44
C ALA A 387 -10.30 -10.42 8.71
N MET A 388 -9.98 -9.84 9.87
CA MET A 388 -8.60 -9.52 10.26
C MET A 388 -7.72 -10.78 10.38
N SER A 389 -8.26 -11.86 10.96
CA SER A 389 -7.58 -13.14 11.07
C SER A 389 -7.40 -13.80 9.70
N ALA A 390 -8.45 -13.82 8.86
CA ALA A 390 -8.36 -14.40 7.53
C ALA A 390 -7.35 -13.64 6.64
N LEU A 391 -7.31 -12.32 6.74
CA LEU A 391 -6.34 -11.48 6.03
C LEU A 391 -4.91 -11.78 6.48
N TYR A 392 -4.67 -11.91 7.79
CA TYR A 392 -3.37 -12.34 8.30
C TYR A 392 -2.97 -13.71 7.72
N HIS A 393 -3.85 -14.70 7.80
CA HIS A 393 -3.56 -16.03 7.26
C HIS A 393 -3.19 -15.98 5.77
N VAL A 394 -3.92 -15.20 4.97
CA VAL A 394 -3.59 -15.01 3.55
C VAL A 394 -2.25 -14.31 3.36
N ALA A 395 -1.85 -13.42 4.27
CA ALA A 395 -0.59 -12.71 4.17
C ALA A 395 0.64 -13.46 4.72
N THR A 396 0.45 -14.55 5.46
CA THR A 396 1.54 -15.34 6.06
C THR A 396 1.59 -16.81 5.64
N SER A 397 0.58 -17.28 4.92
CA SER A 397 0.62 -18.63 4.36
C SER A 397 1.44 -18.58 3.07
N GLY A 398 2.66 -19.11 3.08
CA GLY A 398 3.46 -19.21 1.85
C GLY A 398 2.66 -19.89 0.73
N GLY A 399 2.56 -19.23 -0.43
CA GLY A 399 1.73 -19.69 -1.54
C GLY A 399 0.25 -19.29 -1.46
N ALA A 400 -0.16 -18.53 -0.44
CA ALA A 400 -1.39 -17.76 -0.51
C ALA A 400 -1.31 -16.83 -1.71
N ASN A 401 -2.30 -16.94 -2.59
CA ASN A 401 -2.36 -16.23 -3.87
C ASN A 401 -2.60 -14.72 -3.67
N ILE A 402 -1.68 -14.01 -2.99
CA ILE A 402 -1.60 -12.55 -3.01
C ILE A 402 -0.81 -12.16 -4.25
N GLN A 403 -1.48 -11.43 -5.13
CA GLN A 403 -0.95 -11.08 -6.43
C GLN A 403 -1.28 -9.64 -6.77
N ILE A 404 -0.39 -9.01 -7.53
CA ILE A 404 -0.63 -7.75 -8.22
C ILE A 404 -1.22 -8.07 -9.58
N HIS A 405 -2.42 -7.56 -9.87
CA HIS A 405 -3.10 -7.75 -11.15
C HIS A 405 -3.15 -6.41 -11.89
N THR A 406 -2.20 -6.18 -12.80
CA THR A 406 -2.16 -4.94 -13.60
C THR A 406 -3.35 -4.79 -14.55
N SER A 407 -4.10 -5.86 -14.82
CA SER A 407 -5.37 -5.81 -15.55
C SER A 407 -6.45 -5.00 -14.83
N ARG A 408 -6.32 -4.84 -13.51
CA ARG A 408 -7.21 -4.01 -12.70
C ARG A 408 -6.86 -2.53 -12.74
N ALA A 409 -5.74 -2.14 -13.34
CA ALA A 409 -5.27 -0.76 -13.42
C ALA A 409 -6.23 0.17 -14.19
N LEU A 410 -6.00 1.48 -14.08
CA LEU A 410 -6.68 2.45 -14.95
C LEU A 410 -6.25 2.29 -16.40
N LEU A 411 -4.98 1.90 -16.59
CA LEU A 411 -4.39 1.57 -17.87
C LEU A 411 -4.09 0.06 -17.86
N PRO A 412 -5.03 -0.81 -18.27
CA PRO A 412 -4.93 -2.24 -18.04
C PRO A 412 -3.66 -2.85 -18.64
N GLY A 413 -2.88 -3.51 -17.79
CA GLY A 413 -1.78 -4.40 -18.18
C GLY A 413 -2.25 -5.86 -18.25
N LYS A 414 -1.29 -6.77 -18.49
CA LYS A 414 -1.53 -8.23 -18.49
C LYS A 414 -0.68 -8.97 -17.47
N THR A 415 0.10 -8.23 -16.70
CA THR A 415 1.10 -8.74 -15.77
C THR A 415 0.43 -9.12 -14.45
N VAL A 416 0.71 -10.33 -13.99
CA VAL A 416 0.32 -10.87 -12.69
C VAL A 416 1.61 -11.19 -11.93
N VAL A 417 1.76 -10.65 -10.73
CA VAL A 417 2.99 -10.80 -9.94
C VAL A 417 2.66 -11.22 -8.52
N ASP A 418 3.22 -12.34 -8.07
CA ASP A 418 3.03 -12.75 -6.68
C ASP A 418 3.82 -11.88 -5.71
N ILE A 419 3.18 -11.60 -4.59
CA ILE A 419 3.68 -10.79 -3.49
C ILE A 419 4.25 -11.70 -2.40
N GLU A 420 5.19 -11.19 -1.63
CA GLU A 420 5.75 -11.88 -0.47
C GLU A 420 4.66 -12.14 0.59
N SER A 421 4.32 -13.42 0.75
CA SER A 421 3.32 -13.92 1.71
C SER A 421 3.83 -15.08 2.57
N SER A 422 5.14 -15.36 2.53
CA SER A 422 5.75 -16.51 3.21
C SER A 422 6.37 -16.17 4.57
N LYS A 423 6.33 -14.90 4.98
CA LYS A 423 6.78 -14.47 6.31
C LYS A 423 5.74 -14.80 7.37
N ASP A 424 6.08 -15.72 8.27
CA ASP A 424 5.31 -16.05 9.47
C ASP A 424 6.21 -15.94 10.72
N PRO A 425 5.93 -15.01 11.66
CA PRO A 425 4.82 -14.07 11.65
C PRO A 425 4.92 -13.04 10.52
N PHE A 426 3.79 -12.40 10.20
CA PHE A 426 3.75 -11.29 9.24
C PHE A 426 4.77 -10.23 9.65
N ALA A 427 5.53 -9.72 8.69
CA ALA A 427 6.51 -8.66 8.93
C ALA A 427 6.05 -7.40 8.19
N PRO A 428 5.54 -6.36 8.90
CA PRO A 428 5.17 -5.09 8.29
C PRO A 428 6.35 -4.48 7.54
N GLY A 429 6.05 -3.84 6.41
CA GLY A 429 7.07 -3.30 5.53
C GLY A 429 7.84 -4.35 4.73
N VAL A 430 7.71 -5.64 5.03
CA VAL A 430 8.30 -6.75 4.26
C VAL A 430 7.20 -7.45 3.46
N SER A 431 6.17 -7.94 4.13
CA SER A 431 5.01 -8.57 3.50
C SER A 431 4.11 -7.51 2.83
N ALA A 432 3.43 -7.87 1.73
CA ALA A 432 2.57 -6.99 0.92
C ALA A 432 3.23 -5.84 0.13
N ALA A 433 4.40 -5.36 0.57
CA ALA A 433 5.16 -4.33 -0.13
C ALA A 433 6.13 -4.91 -1.19
N HIS A 434 6.50 -6.17 -1.03
CA HIS A 434 7.55 -6.83 -1.82
C HIS A 434 7.01 -7.91 -2.74
N LEU A 435 7.80 -8.20 -3.77
CA LEU A 435 7.66 -9.39 -4.59
C LEU A 435 8.10 -10.63 -3.81
N ALA A 436 7.47 -11.76 -4.12
CA ALA A 436 7.81 -13.04 -3.48
C ALA A 436 9.29 -13.41 -3.67
N ALA A 437 9.91 -14.04 -2.67
CA ALA A 437 11.33 -14.43 -2.69
C ALA A 437 11.78 -15.22 -3.95
N ARG A 438 10.85 -15.89 -4.66
CA ARG A 438 11.17 -16.60 -5.92
C ARG A 438 11.67 -15.68 -7.05
N TYR A 439 11.43 -14.37 -6.98
CA TYR A 439 11.91 -13.42 -7.97
C TYR A 439 13.40 -13.06 -7.79
N ASN A 440 14.05 -13.52 -6.72
CA ASN A 440 15.47 -13.24 -6.43
C ASN A 440 16.43 -13.62 -7.57
N ALA A 441 16.14 -14.71 -8.28
CA ALA A 441 16.96 -15.17 -9.41
C ALA A 441 16.40 -14.74 -10.79
N THR A 442 15.56 -13.72 -10.82
CA THR A 442 14.89 -13.25 -12.04
C THR A 442 15.19 -11.77 -12.31
N ALA A 443 14.86 -11.28 -13.50
CA ALA A 443 15.00 -9.86 -13.83
C ALA A 443 14.25 -8.92 -12.88
N ASP A 444 13.27 -9.42 -12.12
CA ASP A 444 12.46 -8.69 -11.13
C ASP A 444 12.99 -8.86 -9.69
N PHE A 445 14.30 -9.07 -9.52
CA PHE A 445 14.92 -9.19 -8.19
C PHE A 445 14.80 -7.93 -7.34
N LEU A 446 14.69 -6.74 -7.96
CA LEU A 446 14.83 -5.47 -7.26
C LEU A 446 13.87 -5.31 -6.08
N MET A 447 12.60 -5.71 -6.24
CA MET A 447 11.55 -5.47 -5.25
C MET A 447 11.29 -6.68 -4.34
N ILE A 448 12.25 -7.61 -4.19
CA ILE A 448 12.20 -8.62 -3.13
C ILE A 448 12.68 -8.00 -1.80
N ALA A 449 12.27 -8.55 -0.68
CA ALA A 449 12.66 -8.02 0.63
C ALA A 449 14.10 -8.36 1.03
N GLU A 450 14.64 -9.47 0.54
CA GLU A 450 16.00 -9.90 0.89
C GLU A 450 17.06 -9.27 -0.01
N ASP A 451 18.05 -8.60 0.60
CA ASP A 451 19.26 -8.21 -0.10
C ASP A 451 20.11 -9.45 -0.50
N ALA A 452 20.40 -9.56 -1.80
CA ALA A 452 21.23 -10.63 -2.36
C ALA A 452 22.69 -10.60 -1.86
N GLY A 453 23.14 -9.51 -1.23
CA GLY A 453 24.50 -9.39 -0.67
C GLY A 453 25.57 -9.25 -1.73
N MET A 454 25.21 -8.76 -2.91
CA MET A 454 26.15 -8.52 -4.01
C MET A 454 25.88 -7.15 -4.65
N PRO A 455 26.90 -6.52 -5.28
CA PRO A 455 26.71 -5.26 -6.00
C PRO A 455 25.58 -5.31 -7.02
N LEU A 456 24.85 -4.21 -7.18
CA LEU A 456 23.69 -4.10 -8.09
C LEU A 456 24.06 -4.51 -9.52
N ALA A 457 25.23 -4.09 -10.01
CA ALA A 457 25.71 -4.46 -11.35
C ALA A 457 25.91 -5.98 -11.51
N GLN A 458 26.33 -6.68 -10.45
CA GLN A 458 26.46 -8.14 -10.45
C GLN A 458 25.07 -8.81 -10.42
N GLN A 459 24.12 -8.27 -9.64
CA GLN A 459 22.74 -8.76 -9.63
C GLN A 459 22.10 -8.65 -11.02
N ILE A 460 22.24 -7.49 -11.67
CA ILE A 460 21.75 -7.26 -13.03
C ILE A 460 22.33 -8.28 -14.01
N ALA A 461 23.64 -8.53 -13.96
CA ALA A 461 24.29 -9.50 -14.83
C ALA A 461 23.83 -10.93 -14.54
N ALA A 462 23.71 -11.32 -13.26
CA ALA A 462 23.33 -12.67 -12.84
C ALA A 462 21.87 -13.01 -13.18
N THR A 463 20.98 -12.01 -13.14
CA THR A 463 19.55 -12.18 -13.37
C THR A 463 19.10 -11.80 -14.78
N VAL A 464 20.03 -11.30 -15.60
CA VAL A 464 19.76 -10.77 -16.94
C VAL A 464 18.69 -9.66 -16.91
N ALA A 465 18.69 -8.86 -15.84
CA ALA A 465 17.78 -7.72 -15.71
C ALA A 465 18.14 -6.60 -16.71
N PRO A 466 17.19 -5.69 -17.00
CA PRO A 466 17.49 -4.49 -17.77
C PRO A 466 18.65 -3.69 -17.14
N PRO A 467 19.40 -2.90 -17.93
CA PRO A 467 20.52 -2.10 -17.40
C PRO A 467 20.14 -1.13 -16.27
N SER A 468 18.86 -0.76 -16.15
CA SER A 468 18.34 0.04 -15.04
C SER A 468 18.31 -0.73 -13.72
N GLY A 469 18.20 -2.06 -13.75
CA GLY A 469 17.92 -2.92 -12.60
C GLY A 469 16.45 -3.02 -12.25
N ILE A 470 15.57 -2.28 -12.92
CA ILE A 470 14.12 -2.38 -12.73
C ILE A 470 13.60 -3.45 -13.71
N GLY A 471 13.13 -4.57 -13.15
CA GLY A 471 12.60 -5.68 -13.94
C GLY A 471 11.28 -5.35 -14.66
N PRO A 472 10.91 -6.15 -15.66
CA PRO A 472 9.71 -5.92 -16.47
C PRO A 472 8.43 -5.94 -15.63
N ALA A 473 8.30 -6.83 -14.65
CA ALA A 473 7.10 -6.89 -13.83
C ALA A 473 6.99 -5.65 -12.91
N THR A 474 8.10 -5.25 -12.29
CA THR A 474 8.18 -4.03 -11.46
C THR A 474 7.81 -2.79 -12.29
N ARG A 475 8.36 -2.69 -13.50
CA ARG A 475 8.05 -1.62 -14.45
C ARG A 475 6.58 -1.61 -14.82
N ASP A 476 6.01 -2.75 -15.18
CA ASP A 476 4.60 -2.86 -15.57
C ASP A 476 3.64 -2.46 -14.43
N VAL A 477 4.01 -2.77 -13.18
CA VAL A 477 3.24 -2.35 -12.01
C VAL A 477 3.28 -0.82 -11.84
N LEU A 478 4.44 -0.18 -11.94
CA LEU A 478 4.51 1.30 -11.91
C LEU A 478 3.73 1.94 -13.06
N VAL A 479 3.76 1.35 -14.26
CA VAL A 479 2.94 1.81 -15.40
C VAL A 479 1.44 1.66 -15.10
N ALA A 480 1.04 0.55 -14.48
CA ALA A 480 -0.35 0.32 -14.05
C ALA A 480 -0.82 1.34 -13.00
N LEU A 481 0.07 1.83 -12.14
CA LEU A 481 -0.25 2.91 -11.19
C LEU A 481 -0.46 4.26 -11.88
N GLY A 482 0.15 4.49 -13.05
CA GLY A 482 -0.04 5.69 -13.85
C GLY A 482 1.23 6.34 -14.41
N TYR A 483 2.42 5.74 -14.19
CA TYR A 483 3.64 6.24 -14.82
C TYR A 483 3.66 5.96 -16.32
N THR A 484 4.27 6.85 -17.09
CA THR A 484 4.48 6.67 -18.52
C THR A 484 5.86 6.06 -18.75
N PRO A 485 5.98 4.93 -19.48
CA PRO A 485 7.28 4.39 -19.83
C PRO A 485 8.11 5.38 -20.67
N ALA A 486 9.42 5.42 -20.45
CA ALA A 486 10.34 6.23 -21.24
C ALA A 486 10.23 5.90 -22.74
N GLY A 487 10.29 6.92 -23.58
CA GLY A 487 10.18 6.78 -25.04
C GLY A 487 8.77 6.45 -25.56
N THR A 488 7.75 6.37 -24.69
CA THR A 488 6.36 6.13 -25.10
C THR A 488 5.52 7.40 -24.99
N PRO A 489 4.48 7.57 -25.82
CA PRO A 489 3.56 8.69 -25.69
C PRO A 489 2.77 8.58 -24.38
N PHE A 490 2.55 9.72 -23.74
CA PHE A 490 1.72 9.81 -22.54
C PHE A 490 0.30 9.29 -22.78
N ARG A 491 -0.22 8.53 -21.82
CA ARG A 491 -1.60 8.07 -21.80
C ARG A 491 -2.40 8.83 -20.75
N SER A 492 -3.35 9.62 -21.22
CA SER A 492 -4.29 10.35 -20.38
C SER A 492 -5.11 9.42 -19.50
N ILE A 493 -5.32 9.82 -18.24
CA ILE A 493 -6.27 9.19 -17.31
C ILE A 493 -7.42 10.12 -16.91
N LYS A 494 -7.51 11.30 -17.54
CA LYS A 494 -8.50 12.35 -17.23
C LYS A 494 -9.96 11.89 -17.33
N THR A 495 -10.25 10.92 -18.19
CA THR A 495 -11.62 10.34 -18.31
C THR A 495 -11.87 9.18 -17.35
N LEU A 496 -10.88 8.76 -16.58
CA LEU A 496 -10.92 7.56 -15.74
C LEU A 496 -10.91 7.90 -14.24
N ALA A 497 -10.43 9.08 -13.88
CA ALA A 497 -10.32 9.50 -12.50
C ALA A 497 -10.50 11.02 -12.37
N VAL A 498 -10.81 11.46 -11.16
CA VAL A 498 -10.92 12.88 -10.80
C VAL A 498 -10.28 13.13 -9.43
N ILE A 499 -9.57 14.25 -9.28
CA ILE A 499 -9.05 14.66 -7.98
C ILE A 499 -10.23 15.00 -7.07
N SER A 500 -10.26 14.43 -5.86
CA SER A 500 -11.31 14.74 -4.89
C SER A 500 -11.18 16.18 -4.41
N GLN A 501 -12.32 16.84 -4.11
CA GLN A 501 -12.32 18.23 -3.64
C GLN A 501 -11.51 18.43 -2.35
N GLU A 502 -11.41 17.38 -1.53
CA GLU A 502 -10.58 17.36 -0.31
C GLU A 502 -9.09 17.63 -0.59
N ALA A 503 -8.61 17.33 -1.80
CA ALA A 503 -7.22 17.57 -2.20
C ALA A 503 -6.88 19.06 -2.37
N PHE A 504 -7.89 19.93 -2.41
CA PHE A 504 -7.71 21.38 -2.59
C PHE A 504 -7.92 22.17 -1.30
N LEU A 505 -8.16 21.49 -0.18
CA LEU A 505 -8.38 22.17 1.09
C LEU A 505 -7.02 22.58 1.67
N ASP A 506 -6.88 23.88 1.96
CA ASP A 506 -5.69 24.40 2.61
C ASP A 506 -5.50 23.69 3.95
N GLY A 507 -4.41 22.93 4.09
CA GLY A 507 -4.03 22.24 5.33
C GLY A 507 -3.83 23.16 6.54
N GLY A 508 -4.01 24.48 6.38
CA GLY A 508 -3.92 25.50 7.42
C GLY A 508 -5.18 26.34 7.62
N SER A 509 -6.26 26.15 6.85
CA SER A 509 -7.51 26.85 7.13
C SER A 509 -8.20 26.16 8.30
N THR A 510 -8.01 26.69 9.51
CA THR A 510 -8.81 26.40 10.70
C THR A 510 -10.25 26.86 10.45
N ALA A 511 -10.98 26.16 9.58
CA ALA A 511 -12.42 26.28 9.52
C ALA A 511 -12.91 25.82 10.89
N SER A 512 -13.37 26.78 11.70
CA SER A 512 -14.04 26.51 12.96
C SER A 512 -15.18 25.55 12.65
N VAL A 513 -15.00 24.26 12.96
CA VAL A 513 -16.08 23.28 12.93
C VAL A 513 -17.04 23.72 14.02
N GLY A 514 -18.03 24.52 13.62
CA GLY A 514 -19.18 24.80 14.45
C GLY A 514 -19.79 23.46 14.78
N ALA A 515 -19.72 23.08 16.05
CA ALA A 515 -20.38 21.91 16.58
C ALA A 515 -21.90 22.10 16.40
N GLY A 516 -22.41 21.65 15.25
CA GLY A 516 -23.83 21.48 15.00
C GLY A 516 -24.33 20.30 15.83
N ALA A 517 -24.47 20.51 17.13
CA ALA A 517 -25.23 19.64 18.00
C ALA A 517 -26.71 19.77 17.62
N GLY A 518 -27.18 18.90 16.73
CA GLY A 518 -28.60 18.71 16.47
C GLY A 518 -29.26 18.00 17.67
N ALA A 519 -29.68 18.78 18.67
CA ALA A 519 -30.68 18.36 19.65
C ALA A 519 -32.04 18.90 19.20
N GLY A 520 -33.01 18.00 18.99
CA GLY A 520 -34.34 18.34 18.49
C GLY A 520 -35.28 18.89 19.56
N SER A 521 -36.40 19.47 19.12
CA SER A 521 -37.73 19.33 19.75
C SER A 521 -38.80 19.86 18.81
N GLY A 522 -39.91 19.13 18.69
CA GLY A 522 -41.07 19.55 17.90
C GLY A 522 -41.98 20.51 18.65
N ALA A 523 -42.81 21.23 17.90
CA ALA A 523 -44.12 21.68 18.32
C ALA A 523 -44.98 21.97 17.08
N ALA A 524 -46.22 21.52 17.14
CA ALA A 524 -47.23 21.66 16.10
C ALA A 524 -48.03 22.96 16.23
N ALA A 525 -48.60 23.35 15.08
CA ALA A 525 -49.90 24.00 14.88
C ALA A 525 -50.06 25.55 14.95
N ALA A 526 -50.77 26.00 13.91
CA ALA A 526 -51.79 27.06 13.84
C ALA A 526 -51.38 28.50 13.44
N GLY A 527 -51.71 28.83 12.18
CA GLY A 527 -52.70 29.88 11.85
C GLY A 527 -52.22 31.33 11.76
N GLY A 528 -52.55 32.00 10.65
CA GLY A 528 -52.60 33.46 10.60
C GLY A 528 -52.29 34.07 9.23
N ALA A 529 -53.32 34.37 8.46
CA ALA A 529 -53.27 35.25 7.29
C ALA A 529 -53.16 36.73 7.70
N ALA A 530 -52.47 37.56 6.90
CA ALA A 530 -52.96 38.85 6.37
C ALA A 530 -51.83 39.76 5.83
N ALA A 531 -51.93 40.05 4.53
CA ALA A 531 -51.92 41.35 3.84
C ALA A 531 -50.86 42.47 4.12
N GLY A 532 -50.35 43.00 3.00
CA GLY A 532 -49.86 44.39 2.80
C GLY A 532 -48.37 44.44 2.44
N GLY A 533 -47.88 45.04 1.36
CA GLY A 533 -48.44 45.89 0.32
C GLY A 533 -47.33 46.83 -0.20
N GLY A 534 -47.14 46.92 -1.52
CA GLY A 534 -46.32 47.94 -2.23
C GLY A 534 -44.79 47.85 -2.04
N ALA A 535 -43.93 48.23 -2.97
CA ALA A 535 -44.08 49.02 -4.18
C ALA A 535 -42.99 48.66 -5.21
N ALA A 536 -43.33 48.87 -6.47
CA ALA A 536 -42.48 48.70 -7.64
C ALA A 536 -41.40 49.79 -7.76
N VAL A 537 -40.23 49.44 -8.31
CA VAL A 537 -39.44 50.33 -9.16
C VAL A 537 -38.91 49.54 -10.35
N ALA A 538 -39.26 50.04 -11.53
CA ALA A 538 -38.91 49.51 -12.84
C ALA A 538 -37.45 49.82 -13.22
N GLY A 539 -36.83 48.92 -13.98
CA GLY A 539 -35.54 49.14 -14.65
C GLY A 539 -35.44 48.27 -15.89
N SER A 540 -35.88 48.82 -17.02
CA SER A 540 -35.85 48.24 -18.36
C SER A 540 -34.43 48.04 -18.90
N GLY A 541 -34.16 46.99 -19.68
CA GLY A 541 -32.91 46.93 -20.43
C GLY A 541 -32.60 45.69 -21.26
N LYS A 542 -33.29 45.56 -22.40
CA LYS A 542 -32.83 44.96 -23.68
C LYS A 542 -32.55 43.44 -23.78
N THR A 543 -33.48 42.83 -24.49
CA THR A 543 -33.40 41.60 -25.28
C THR A 543 -32.40 41.70 -26.44
N GLY A 544 -31.64 40.62 -26.65
CA GLY A 544 -30.94 40.31 -27.90
C GLY A 544 -30.96 38.80 -28.10
N GLY A 545 -31.93 38.32 -28.90
CA GLY A 545 -31.98 36.93 -29.34
C GLY A 545 -31.13 36.73 -30.59
N VAL A 546 -30.54 35.53 -30.72
CA VAL A 546 -30.21 34.93 -32.01
C VAL A 546 -30.62 33.47 -31.96
N ALA A 547 -31.32 33.08 -33.01
CA ALA A 547 -32.01 31.84 -33.21
C ALA A 547 -31.09 30.65 -33.51
N ALA A 548 -31.68 29.48 -33.32
CA ALA A 548 -31.21 28.17 -33.70
C ALA A 548 -31.28 27.91 -35.21
N ASP A 549 -30.41 27.01 -35.67
CA ASP A 549 -30.59 26.11 -36.82
C ASP A 549 -29.80 24.84 -36.44
N GLY A 550 -30.39 23.64 -36.29
CA GLY A 550 -30.86 22.76 -37.38
C GLY A 550 -29.63 22.07 -38.01
N SER A 551 -29.34 20.77 -37.92
CA SER A 551 -30.19 19.58 -38.10
C SER A 551 -29.32 18.30 -37.95
N PRO A 552 -29.90 17.08 -38.03
CA PRO A 552 -29.47 15.90 -37.28
C PRO A 552 -28.65 14.87 -38.09
N VAL A 553 -28.05 13.90 -37.39
CA VAL A 553 -27.67 12.61 -37.99
C VAL A 553 -28.12 11.48 -37.08
N ASP A 554 -29.20 10.83 -37.50
CA ASP A 554 -29.58 9.47 -37.09
C ASP A 554 -28.58 8.45 -37.66
N GLY A 555 -28.33 7.35 -36.95
CA GLY A 555 -27.53 6.27 -37.52
C GLY A 555 -27.18 5.10 -36.61
N ALA A 556 -28.18 4.28 -36.31
CA ALA A 556 -28.11 2.82 -36.21
C ALA A 556 -27.23 2.12 -35.13
N SER A 557 -27.96 1.48 -34.23
CA SER A 557 -27.67 0.20 -33.58
C SER A 557 -27.16 -0.89 -34.55
N ALA A 558 -26.17 -1.67 -34.11
CA ALA A 558 -25.98 -3.06 -34.54
C ALA A 558 -25.31 -3.90 -33.45
N ASN A 559 -26.06 -4.88 -32.95
CA ASN A 559 -25.57 -6.05 -32.25
C ASN A 559 -24.83 -6.98 -33.23
N GLY A 560 -23.79 -7.64 -32.72
CA GLY A 560 -23.43 -9.01 -33.08
C GLY A 560 -22.51 -9.20 -34.30
N ALA A 561 -21.31 -9.71 -34.06
CA ALA A 561 -20.78 -10.88 -34.77
C ALA A 561 -19.49 -11.36 -34.08
N GLU A 562 -19.57 -12.56 -33.53
CA GLU A 562 -18.44 -13.47 -33.38
C GLU A 562 -17.68 -13.56 -34.71
N SER A 563 -16.35 -13.52 -34.66
CA SER A 563 -15.53 -14.02 -35.76
C SER A 563 -14.60 -15.11 -35.25
N ALA A 564 -14.94 -16.31 -35.70
CA ALA A 564 -14.11 -17.50 -35.68
C ALA A 564 -12.71 -17.20 -36.26
N VAL A 565 -11.68 -17.67 -35.58
CA VAL A 565 -10.34 -17.84 -36.16
C VAL A 565 -10.19 -19.31 -36.54
N HIS A 566 -9.86 -19.49 -37.82
CA HIS A 566 -9.66 -20.77 -38.48
C HIS A 566 -8.54 -21.60 -37.87
N ALA A 567 -8.81 -22.91 -37.88
CA ALA A 567 -7.88 -23.98 -37.61
C ALA A 567 -6.74 -24.03 -38.64
N GLY A 568 -5.53 -24.26 -38.13
CA GLY A 568 -4.35 -24.61 -38.93
C GLY A 568 -3.47 -25.58 -38.16
N ARG A 569 -3.55 -26.86 -38.54
CA ARG A 569 -2.52 -27.94 -38.52
C ARG A 569 -1.30 -27.68 -37.61
N GLY A 570 -1.07 -28.43 -36.54
CA GLY A 570 -0.80 -29.87 -36.55
C GLY A 570 0.69 -30.09 -36.26
N VAL A 571 1.05 -30.25 -34.98
CA VAL A 571 2.36 -30.76 -34.56
C VAL A 571 2.12 -31.86 -33.52
N THR A 572 2.45 -33.08 -33.94
CA THR A 572 2.47 -34.29 -33.12
C THR A 572 3.65 -34.20 -32.15
N ILE A 573 3.38 -34.03 -30.85
CA ILE A 573 4.40 -34.25 -29.81
C ILE A 573 4.25 -35.70 -29.35
N ALA A 574 5.24 -36.52 -29.70
CA ALA A 574 5.40 -37.85 -29.17
C ALA A 574 5.69 -37.75 -27.67
N VAL A 575 4.79 -38.30 -26.86
CA VAL A 575 5.03 -38.56 -25.44
C VAL A 575 5.94 -39.78 -25.36
N VAL A 576 7.23 -39.56 -25.15
CA VAL A 576 8.15 -40.62 -24.73
C VAL A 576 7.96 -40.82 -23.22
N LEU A 577 7.27 -41.91 -22.86
CA LEU A 577 7.35 -42.49 -21.53
C LEU A 577 8.80 -42.91 -21.27
N VAL A 578 9.48 -42.26 -20.33
CA VAL A 578 10.70 -42.82 -19.72
C VAL A 578 10.28 -43.47 -18.41
N ALA A 579 10.36 -44.80 -18.41
CA ALA A 579 10.17 -45.63 -17.24
C ALA A 579 11.34 -45.48 -16.27
N LEU A 580 11.01 -45.29 -14.99
CA LEU A 580 11.90 -45.45 -13.85
C LEU A 580 12.24 -46.94 -13.67
N VAL A 581 13.53 -47.27 -13.62
CA VAL A 581 14.06 -48.47 -12.96
C VAL A 581 15.33 -48.08 -12.19
N PRO A 582 15.50 -48.53 -10.93
CA PRO A 582 16.62 -48.15 -10.07
C PRO A 582 17.80 -49.12 -10.21
N LEU A 583 19.03 -48.66 -9.96
CA LEU A 583 20.10 -49.57 -9.53
C LEU A 583 21.26 -48.87 -8.80
N LEU A 584 21.88 -49.67 -7.94
CA LEU A 584 22.80 -49.35 -6.86
C LEU A 584 24.23 -48.96 -7.30
N ALA A 585 24.95 -48.41 -6.31
CA ALA A 585 26.38 -48.57 -6.01
C ALA A 585 27.40 -47.76 -6.83
N LEU A 586 27.90 -46.67 -6.23
CA LEU A 586 29.24 -46.59 -5.62
C LEU A 586 29.35 -45.34 -4.75
#